data_AF-A0A1M5CZR0-F1
#
_entry.id   AF-A0A1M5CZR0-F1
#
_cell.length_a   1.000
_cell.length_b   1.000
_cell.length_c   1.000
_cell.angle_alpha   90.00
_cell.angle_beta   90.00
_cell.angle_gamma   90.00
#
_symmetry.space_group_name_H-M   'P 1'
#
loop_
_entity.id
_entity.type
_entity.pdbx_description
1 polymer ?
#
loop_
_entity_poly.entity_id
_entity_poly.type
_entity_poly.pdbx_seq_one_letter_code
_entity_poly.pdbx_strand_id
1 'polypeptide(L)'
;MCTRGLHIKRLVPTDQSIETMMKHIFLSALLLSACSPQAIIDTAYPHREKFAFRSADGEAVFTYTCASGPTDDATKKRARKAHAYLDARFTKAVNGAVDSIFDADGKTTARAVGKTLDKEIEDIVEQTEARYKCLFTDSRDA
;
A
#
# COMPACT_ATOMS: atom_id res chain seq x y z
N MET A 1 1.72 -48.85 -14.25
CA MET A 1 2.49 -49.42 -13.11
C MET A 1 3.86 -49.82 -13.63
N CYS A 2 4.94 -49.20 -13.15
CA CYS A 2 6.24 -49.86 -12.97
C CYS A 2 7.15 -48.95 -12.15
N THR A 3 7.57 -49.49 -11.02
CA THR A 3 8.41 -48.91 -9.98
C THR A 3 9.90 -49.08 -10.29
N ARG A 4 10.71 -48.37 -9.47
CA ARG A 4 12.10 -48.61 -9.04
C ARG A 4 13.24 -47.96 -9.83
N GLY A 5 14.14 -47.36 -9.05
CA GLY A 5 15.56 -47.26 -9.42
C GLY A 5 16.28 -46.05 -8.85
N LEU A 6 16.49 -46.00 -7.53
CA LEU A 6 17.38 -45.04 -6.89
C LEU A 6 18.84 -45.36 -7.30
N HIS A 7 19.49 -44.48 -8.05
CA HIS A 7 20.94 -44.48 -8.25
C HIS A 7 21.50 -43.14 -7.74
N ILE A 8 21.93 -43.12 -6.48
CA ILE A 8 22.67 -42.00 -5.89
C ILE A 8 24.09 -42.05 -6.47
N LYS A 9 24.38 -41.20 -7.46
CA LYS A 9 25.76 -40.81 -7.80
C LYS A 9 26.17 -39.66 -6.88
N ARG A 10 27.29 -39.85 -6.17
CA ARG A 10 27.97 -38.83 -5.37
C ARG A 10 28.24 -37.56 -6.17
N LEU A 11 27.95 -36.41 -5.58
CA LEU A 11 28.64 -35.16 -5.88
C LEU A 11 29.00 -34.53 -4.52
N VAL A 12 30.25 -34.69 -4.10
CA VAL A 12 30.84 -33.88 -3.04
C VAL A 12 31.08 -32.50 -3.66
N PRO A 13 30.42 -31.43 -3.22
CA PRO A 13 30.71 -30.10 -3.72
C PRO A 13 32.08 -29.66 -3.19
N THR A 14 33.02 -29.41 -4.09
CA THR A 14 34.25 -28.66 -3.80
C THR A 14 33.88 -27.23 -3.39
N ASP A 15 34.53 -26.71 -2.35
CA ASP A 15 34.36 -25.40 -1.70
C ASP A 15 34.07 -24.22 -2.66
N GLN A 16 34.66 -24.23 -3.85
CA GLN A 16 34.48 -23.19 -4.88
C GLN A 16 33.04 -23.03 -5.39
N SER A 17 32.21 -24.06 -5.36
CA SER A 17 30.82 -23.97 -5.86
C SER A 17 29.90 -23.20 -4.92
N ILE A 18 30.22 -23.07 -3.63
CA ILE A 18 29.35 -22.41 -2.66
C ILE A 18 29.42 -20.88 -2.83
N GLU A 19 30.62 -20.32 -3.06
CA GLU A 19 30.79 -18.87 -3.23
C GLU A 19 30.14 -18.31 -4.51
N THR A 20 30.21 -19.05 -5.63
CA THR A 20 29.62 -18.57 -6.90
C THR A 20 28.10 -18.66 -6.87
N MET A 21 27.55 -19.72 -6.26
CA MET A 21 26.11 -19.94 -6.18
C MET A 21 25.45 -18.94 -5.21
N MET A 22 26.13 -18.55 -4.13
CA MET A 22 25.63 -17.53 -3.19
C MET A 22 25.61 -16.13 -3.80
N LYS A 23 26.58 -15.78 -4.67
CA LYS A 23 26.58 -14.52 -5.43
C LYS A 23 25.40 -14.41 -6.41
N HIS A 24 24.98 -15.51 -7.02
CA HIS A 24 23.90 -15.50 -8.02
C HIS A 24 22.51 -15.50 -7.36
N ILE A 25 22.39 -16.10 -6.18
CA ILE A 25 21.16 -16.04 -5.36
C ILE A 25 20.92 -14.61 -4.85
N PHE A 26 21.97 -13.89 -4.43
CA PHE A 26 21.82 -12.50 -3.98
C PHE A 26 21.45 -11.53 -5.10
N LEU A 27 21.96 -11.73 -6.32
CA LEU A 27 21.65 -10.86 -7.46
C LEU A 27 20.20 -11.03 -7.97
N SER A 28 19.63 -12.23 -7.80
CA SER A 28 18.26 -12.55 -8.22
C SER A 28 17.20 -12.06 -7.22
N ALA A 29 17.56 -11.95 -5.93
CA ALA A 29 16.67 -11.43 -4.88
C ALA A 29 16.47 -9.90 -4.95
N LEU A 30 17.45 -9.16 -5.48
CA LEU A 30 17.40 -7.70 -5.63
C LEU A 30 16.40 -7.22 -6.72
N LEU A 31 16.04 -8.08 -7.68
CA LEU A 31 15.07 -7.74 -8.73
C LEU A 31 13.61 -7.97 -8.31
N LEU A 32 13.37 -8.72 -7.22
CA LEU A 32 12.03 -9.03 -6.72
C LEU A 32 11.54 -8.07 -5.62
N SER A 33 12.44 -7.28 -5.03
CA SER A 33 12.05 -6.23 -4.06
C SER A 33 11.50 -4.96 -4.72
N ALA A 34 11.58 -4.85 -6.06
CA ALA A 34 11.07 -3.73 -6.84
C ALA A 34 9.54 -3.73 -7.03
N CYS A 35 8.82 -4.76 -6.58
CA CYS A 35 7.37 -4.89 -6.74
C CYS A 35 6.55 -4.47 -5.51
N SER A 36 7.00 -3.49 -4.72
CA SER A 36 6.08 -2.85 -3.77
C SER A 36 5.30 -1.74 -4.49
N PRO A 37 3.98 -1.56 -4.23
CA PRO A 37 3.22 -0.43 -4.77
C PRO A 37 3.90 0.91 -4.50
N GLN A 38 4.56 1.04 -3.35
CA GLN A 38 5.32 2.22 -2.99
C GLN A 38 6.54 2.45 -3.90
N ALA A 39 7.31 1.42 -4.27
CA ALA A 39 8.46 1.56 -5.16
C ALA A 39 8.04 2.08 -6.56
N ILE A 40 6.87 1.66 -7.04
CA ILE A 40 6.28 2.15 -8.29
C ILE A 40 5.97 3.65 -8.17
N ILE A 41 5.35 4.06 -7.06
CA ILE A 41 4.99 5.46 -6.80
C ILE A 41 6.24 6.33 -6.66
N ASP A 42 7.25 5.88 -5.91
CA ASP A 42 8.51 6.59 -5.72
C ASP A 42 9.24 6.79 -7.06
N THR A 43 9.15 5.81 -7.96
CA THR A 43 9.71 5.89 -9.33
C THR A 43 8.90 6.83 -10.23
N ALA A 44 7.57 6.80 -10.14
CA ALA A 44 6.69 7.63 -10.96
C ALA A 44 6.68 9.11 -10.52
N TYR A 45 6.90 9.37 -9.23
CA TYR A 45 6.83 10.71 -8.63
C TYR A 45 8.07 11.04 -7.78
N PRO A 46 9.29 11.02 -8.37
CA PRO A 46 10.55 11.13 -7.61
C PRO A 46 10.77 12.50 -6.95
N HIS A 47 10.01 13.52 -7.36
CA HIS A 47 10.12 14.88 -6.85
C HIS A 47 9.08 15.21 -5.77
N ARG A 48 8.26 14.23 -5.37
CA ARG A 48 7.24 14.44 -4.34
C ARG A 48 7.79 14.01 -2.97
N GLU A 49 7.48 14.80 -1.96
CA GLU A 49 7.86 14.53 -0.57
C GLU A 49 6.86 13.57 0.08
N LYS A 50 7.39 12.61 0.85
CA LYS A 50 6.60 11.58 1.52
C LYS A 50 6.30 11.96 2.97
N PHE A 51 5.04 11.78 3.37
CA PHE A 51 4.58 12.01 4.75
C PHE A 51 3.75 10.82 5.23
N ALA A 52 3.85 10.51 6.51
CA ALA A 52 3.04 9.49 7.16
C ALA A 52 2.40 10.06 8.42
N PHE A 53 1.12 9.77 8.62
CA PHE A 53 0.35 10.23 9.77
C PHE A 53 -0.50 9.07 10.31
N ARG A 54 -0.68 8.98 11.62
CA ARG A 54 -1.62 8.03 12.22
C ARG A 54 -3.05 8.51 12.00
N SER A 55 -3.98 7.60 11.72
CA SER A 55 -5.42 7.86 11.73
C SER A 55 -5.88 8.41 13.10
N ALA A 56 -7.05 9.04 13.15
CA ALA A 56 -7.59 9.60 14.39
C ALA A 56 -7.79 8.55 15.51
N ASP A 57 -8.11 7.31 15.15
CA ASP A 57 -8.20 6.19 16.10
C ASP A 57 -6.83 5.60 16.48
N GLY A 58 -5.78 5.93 15.72
CA GLY A 58 -4.42 5.44 15.94
C GLY A 58 -4.16 4.02 15.43
N GLU A 59 -5.15 3.37 14.83
CA GLU A 59 -5.08 1.97 14.37
C GLU A 59 -4.37 1.82 13.02
N ALA A 60 -4.32 2.89 12.23
CA ALA A 60 -3.71 2.90 10.90
C ALA A 60 -2.68 4.03 10.74
N VAL A 61 -1.74 3.81 9.82
CA VAL A 61 -0.81 4.83 9.35
C VAL A 61 -1.08 5.11 7.88
N PHE A 62 -1.53 6.33 7.60
CA PHE A 62 -1.80 6.81 6.24
C PHE A 62 -0.57 7.48 5.66
N THR A 63 -0.19 7.05 4.46
CA THR A 63 0.98 7.54 3.74
C THR A 63 0.57 8.39 2.54
N TYR A 64 1.26 9.52 2.38
CA TYR A 64 1.01 10.52 1.35
C TYR A 64 2.29 10.86 0.61
N THR A 65 2.16 11.12 -0.69
CA THR A 65 3.24 11.61 -1.55
C THR A 65 2.79 12.94 -2.18
N CYS A 66 3.35 14.04 -1.69
CA CYS A 66 2.90 15.41 -1.98
C CYS A 66 3.86 16.15 -2.90
N ALA A 67 3.33 16.93 -3.84
CA ALA A 67 4.15 17.91 -4.57
C ALA A 67 4.83 18.87 -3.57
N SER A 68 6.08 19.26 -3.84
CA SER A 68 6.80 20.22 -2.99
C SER A 68 6.14 21.60 -3.04
N GLY A 69 6.12 22.28 -1.89
CA GLY A 69 5.72 23.66 -1.75
C GLY A 69 6.91 24.62 -1.85
N PRO A 70 6.70 25.92 -1.62
CA PRO A 70 7.77 26.91 -1.55
C PRO A 70 8.78 26.64 -0.42
N THR A 71 8.37 25.91 0.61
CA THR A 71 9.18 25.46 1.74
C THR A 71 8.70 24.09 2.21
N ASP A 72 9.59 23.32 2.83
CA ASP A 72 9.27 22.01 3.44
C ASP A 72 8.13 22.12 4.45
N ASP A 73 8.14 23.20 5.25
CA ASP A 73 7.08 23.48 6.23
C ASP A 73 5.72 23.71 5.58
N ALA A 74 5.70 24.38 4.42
CA ALA A 74 4.48 24.54 3.63
C ALA A 74 3.99 23.21 3.06
N THR A 75 4.90 22.35 2.57
CA THR A 75 4.57 21.00 2.12
C THR A 75 3.97 20.17 3.26
N LYS A 76 4.64 20.13 4.42
CA LYS A 76 4.20 19.38 5.60
C LYS A 76 2.84 19.87 6.11
N LYS A 77 2.61 21.19 6.15
CA LYS A 77 1.32 21.76 6.54
C LYS A 77 0.20 21.35 5.58
N ARG A 78 0.48 21.30 4.28
CA ARG A 78 -0.48 20.82 3.27
C ARG A 78 -0.75 19.32 3.42
N ALA A 79 0.29 18.51 3.64
CA ALA A 79 0.15 17.08 3.90
C ALA A 79 -0.71 16.80 5.14
N ARG A 80 -0.54 17.57 6.23
CA ARG A 80 -1.41 17.47 7.42
C ARG A 80 -2.87 17.80 7.11
N LYS A 81 -3.13 18.79 6.26
CA LYS A 81 -4.50 19.13 5.82
C LYS A 81 -5.12 18.03 4.95
N ALA A 82 -4.32 17.46 4.04
CA ALA A 82 -4.73 16.32 3.23
C ALA A 82 -5.11 15.14 4.12
N HIS A 83 -4.27 14.84 5.12
CA HIS A 83 -4.53 13.78 6.08
C HIS A 83 -5.81 14.00 6.89
N ALA A 84 -5.98 15.17 7.51
CA ALA A 84 -7.18 15.47 8.29
C ALA A 84 -8.46 15.41 7.43
N TYR A 85 -8.38 15.84 6.16
CA TYR A 85 -9.50 15.75 5.23
C TYR A 85 -9.84 14.30 4.87
N LEU A 86 -8.84 13.52 4.47
CA LEU A 86 -9.02 12.13 4.06
C LEU A 86 -9.53 11.30 5.23
N ASP A 87 -8.89 11.39 6.39
CA ASP A 87 -9.22 10.61 7.59
C ASP A 87 -10.67 10.84 8.07
N ALA A 88 -11.10 12.10 8.12
CA ALA A 88 -12.47 12.43 8.50
C ALA A 88 -13.50 11.89 7.51
N ARG A 89 -13.21 11.95 6.20
CA ARG A 89 -14.12 11.49 5.14
C ARG A 89 -14.15 9.96 5.04
N PHE A 90 -12.99 9.33 5.17
CA PHE A 90 -12.83 7.88 5.18
C PHE A 90 -13.58 7.26 6.36
N THR A 91 -13.35 7.76 7.57
CA THR A 91 -14.07 7.32 8.78
C THR A 91 -15.58 7.47 8.62
N LYS A 92 -16.04 8.60 8.06
CA LYS A 92 -17.48 8.80 7.81
C LYS A 92 -18.06 7.80 6.82
N ALA A 93 -17.35 7.53 5.71
CA ALA A 93 -17.80 6.58 4.69
C ALA A 93 -17.88 5.15 5.25
N VAL A 94 -16.85 4.74 6.00
CA VAL A 94 -16.81 3.41 6.65
C VAL A 94 -17.94 3.27 7.67
N ASN A 95 -18.15 4.25 8.56
CA ASN A 95 -19.23 4.19 9.54
C ASN A 95 -20.61 4.15 8.86
N GLY A 96 -20.83 4.96 7.82
CA GLY A 96 -22.08 4.93 7.07
C GLY A 96 -22.33 3.61 6.34
N ALA A 97 -21.26 2.94 5.86
CA ALA A 97 -21.34 1.61 5.28
C ALA A 97 -21.70 0.55 6.34
N VAL A 98 -21.09 0.63 7.52
CA VAL A 98 -21.40 -0.24 8.67
C VAL A 98 -22.87 -0.09 9.08
N ASP A 99 -23.34 1.14 9.27
CA ASP A 99 -24.74 1.44 9.60
C ASP A 99 -25.68 0.87 8.52
N SER A 100 -25.35 1.05 7.24
CA SER A 100 -26.14 0.52 6.12
C SER A 100 -26.24 -1.01 6.08
N ILE A 101 -25.26 -1.73 6.64
CA ILE A 101 -25.29 -3.19 6.74
C ILE A 101 -26.24 -3.63 7.86
N PHE A 102 -26.24 -2.91 8.99
CA PHE A 102 -27.04 -3.27 10.16
C PHE A 102 -28.50 -2.79 10.06
N ASP A 103 -28.75 -1.68 9.38
CA ASP A 103 -30.10 -1.11 9.19
C ASP A 103 -30.86 -1.72 8.02
N ALA A 104 -30.20 -2.52 7.17
CA ALA A 104 -30.87 -3.13 6.03
C ALA A 104 -31.83 -4.24 6.49
N ASP A 105 -33.13 -4.08 6.16
CA ASP A 105 -34.19 -5.09 6.29
C ASP A 105 -33.98 -6.34 5.39
N GLY A 106 -32.73 -6.73 5.10
CA GLY A 106 -32.35 -7.79 4.17
C GLY A 106 -32.33 -7.37 2.69
N LYS A 107 -32.65 -6.11 2.36
CA LYS A 107 -32.74 -5.61 0.98
C LYS A 107 -31.39 -5.19 0.38
N THR A 108 -30.45 -4.75 1.22
CA THR A 108 -29.13 -4.31 0.78
C THR A 108 -28.12 -5.41 1.07
N THR A 109 -27.46 -5.93 0.03
CA THR A 109 -26.42 -6.95 0.21
C THR A 109 -25.11 -6.30 0.65
N ALA A 110 -24.30 -6.99 1.46
CA ALA A 110 -22.96 -6.53 1.83
C ALA A 110 -22.10 -6.20 0.60
N ARG A 111 -22.30 -6.91 -0.51
CA ARG A 111 -21.64 -6.62 -1.79
C ARG A 111 -22.05 -5.26 -2.38
N ALA A 112 -23.33 -4.90 -2.28
CA ALA A 112 -23.81 -3.60 -2.77
C ALA A 112 -23.24 -2.46 -1.91
N VAL A 113 -23.21 -2.63 -0.59
CA VAL A 113 -22.57 -1.67 0.33
C VAL A 113 -21.09 -1.51 0.01
N GLY A 114 -20.37 -2.63 -0.15
CA GLY A 114 -18.94 -2.61 -0.50
C GLY A 114 -18.66 -1.83 -1.78
N LYS A 115 -19.44 -2.04 -2.85
CA LYS A 115 -19.27 -1.27 -4.10
C LYS A 115 -19.50 0.23 -3.93
N THR A 116 -20.48 0.62 -3.12
CA THR A 116 -20.74 2.03 -2.84
C THR A 116 -19.61 2.63 -2.02
N LEU A 117 -19.11 1.91 -1.01
CA LEU A 117 -17.98 2.32 -0.20
C LEU A 117 -16.72 2.48 -1.06
N ASP A 118 -16.38 1.49 -1.89
CA ASP A 118 -15.21 1.56 -2.78
C ASP A 118 -15.25 2.82 -3.66
N LYS A 119 -16.41 3.09 -4.28
CA LYS A 119 -16.61 4.29 -5.11
C LYS A 119 -16.47 5.59 -4.30
N GLU A 120 -16.97 5.61 -3.08
CA GLU A 120 -16.84 6.78 -2.20
C GLU A 120 -15.38 6.98 -1.76
N ILE A 121 -14.65 5.91 -1.45
CA ILE A 121 -13.22 5.98 -1.12
C ILE A 121 -12.41 6.46 -2.32
N GLU A 122 -12.66 5.94 -3.52
CA GLU A 122 -12.03 6.43 -4.76
C GLU A 122 -12.24 7.94 -4.93
N ASP A 123 -13.46 8.43 -4.80
CA ASP A 123 -13.80 9.86 -4.88
C ASP A 123 -13.09 10.69 -3.80
N ILE A 124 -13.00 10.18 -2.56
CA ILE A 124 -12.28 10.85 -1.46
C ILE A 124 -10.79 10.99 -1.79
N VAL A 125 -10.16 9.93 -2.34
CA VAL A 125 -8.74 9.94 -2.71
C VAL A 125 -8.50 10.93 -3.86
N GLU A 126 -9.33 10.89 -4.90
CA GLU A 126 -9.24 11.82 -6.04
C GLU A 126 -9.40 13.28 -5.59
N GLN A 127 -10.40 13.56 -4.73
CA GLN A 127 -10.59 14.90 -4.17
C GLN A 127 -9.40 15.35 -3.31
N THR A 128 -8.79 14.43 -2.56
CA THR A 128 -7.62 14.71 -1.74
C THR A 128 -6.43 15.13 -2.61
N GLU A 129 -6.15 14.39 -3.69
CA GLU A 129 -5.09 14.79 -4.62
C GLU A 129 -5.41 16.10 -5.35
N ALA A 130 -6.63 16.25 -5.86
CA ALA A 130 -7.04 17.45 -6.59
C ALA A 130 -6.86 18.72 -5.76
N ARG A 131 -7.31 18.67 -4.49
CA ARG A 131 -7.31 19.80 -3.54
C ARG A 131 -5.94 20.08 -2.94
N TYR A 132 -5.19 19.05 -2.57
CA TYR A 132 -3.98 19.21 -1.76
C TYR A 132 -2.69 18.84 -2.50
N LYS A 133 -2.77 18.38 -3.75
CA LYS A 133 -1.62 17.90 -4.53
C LYS A 133 -0.82 16.84 -3.77
N CYS A 134 -1.54 16.01 -3.03
CA CYS A 134 -1.03 14.92 -2.22
C CYS A 134 -1.73 13.63 -2.66
N LEU A 135 -0.95 12.69 -3.19
CA LEU A 135 -1.42 11.36 -3.53
C LEU A 135 -1.44 10.52 -2.25
N PHE A 136 -2.59 9.94 -1.92
CA PHE A 136 -2.66 8.90 -0.90
C PHE A 136 -2.13 7.59 -1.50
N THR A 137 -1.16 6.95 -0.85
CA THR A 137 -0.42 5.83 -1.44
C THR A 137 -0.67 4.51 -0.76
N ASP A 138 -0.88 4.53 0.56
CA ASP A 138 -1.05 3.33 1.35
C ASP A 138 -1.64 3.64 2.73
N SER A 139 -2.33 2.65 3.29
CA SER A 139 -2.69 2.55 4.71
C SER A 139 -2.25 1.19 5.23
N ARG A 140 -1.57 1.18 6.36
CA ARG A 140 -1.15 -0.05 7.05
C ARG A 140 -1.51 0.03 8.52
N ASP A 141 -1.72 -1.11 9.15
CA ASP A 141 -1.93 -1.22 10.59
C ASP A 141 -0.73 -0.64 11.35
N ALA A 142 -0.99 0.05 12.46
CA ALA A 142 -0.04 0.91 13.18
C ALA A 142 0.92 0.20 14.14
#